data_AF-A0A4Y2TD26-F1
#
_entry.id   AF-A0A4Y2TD26-F1
#
_cell.length_a   1.000
_cell.length_b   1.000
_cell.length_c   1.000
_cell.angle_alpha   90.00
_cell.angle_beta   90.00
_cell.angle_gamma   90.00
#
_symmetry.space_group_name_H-M   'P 1'
#
loop_
_entity.id
_entity.type
_entity.pdbx_description
1 polymer ?
#
loop_
_entity_poly.entity_id
_entity_poly.type
_entity_poly.pdbx_seq_one_letter_code
_entity_poly.pdbx_strand_id
1 'polypeptide(L)'
;MLQTYSMSSPEQLWMNHKENLSEDILHQTRILQQNMDLDYCDIFNRALIDIDDTIVSLGGSDLKSFEFPQANRNRDSVLPSEECIERNYDTDVLTTYVEENEPKMVEDQKEAFDKIAKAVFDRCSGIFLDAPGGAGKTFQINFLLAKVGQRNEISPAVASSGITTTLLTKERTAHMAFRLPLNQADMDTPTCNISRNS
;
A
#
# COMPACT_ATOMS: atom_id res chain seq x y z
N MET A 1 40.79 8.75 1.66
CA MET A 1 40.04 9.61 2.61
C MET A 1 38.82 10.10 1.86
N LEU A 2 37.77 9.28 1.82
CA LEU A 2 36.51 9.65 1.16
C LEU A 2 35.75 10.53 2.15
N GLN A 3 35.60 11.81 1.81
CA GLN A 3 34.70 12.71 2.50
C GLN A 3 33.27 12.17 2.30
N THR A 4 32.74 11.52 3.33
CA THR A 4 31.30 11.32 3.48
C THR A 4 30.68 12.71 3.56
N TYR A 5 30.07 13.15 2.46
CA TYR A 5 29.12 14.26 2.46
C TYR A 5 28.23 14.10 3.68
N SER A 6 28.17 15.11 4.56
CA SER A 6 27.46 15.01 5.83
C SER A 6 26.01 14.59 5.55
N MET A 7 25.68 13.34 5.84
CA MET A 7 24.30 12.98 6.10
C MET A 7 23.83 13.96 7.16
N SER A 8 22.85 14.78 6.82
CA SER A 8 22.13 15.63 7.78
C SER A 8 21.86 14.79 9.02
N SER A 9 22.07 15.33 10.23
CA SER A 9 21.74 14.57 11.43
C SER A 9 20.28 14.07 11.32
N PRO A 10 19.94 12.86 11.79
CA PRO A 10 18.57 12.35 11.71
C PRO A 10 17.54 13.38 12.20
N GLU A 11 17.87 14.11 13.26
CA GLU A 11 17.08 15.25 13.75
C GLU A 11 16.89 16.36 12.70
N GLN A 12 17.96 16.82 12.04
CA GLN A 12 17.86 17.85 11.00
C GLN A 12 17.04 17.35 9.80
N LEU A 13 17.21 16.10 9.40
CA LEU A 13 16.41 15.51 8.32
C LEU A 13 14.92 15.53 8.68
N TRP A 14 14.58 15.12 9.91
CA TRP A 14 13.21 15.18 10.41
C TRP A 14 12.69 16.61 10.46
N MET A 15 13.41 17.55 11.08
CA MET A 15 12.93 18.93 11.23
C MET A 15 12.71 19.61 9.88
N ASN A 16 13.53 19.31 8.88
CA ASN A 16 13.43 19.89 7.55
C ASN A 16 12.34 19.24 6.68
N HIS A 17 12.00 17.98 6.92
CA HIS A 17 11.15 17.20 6.00
C HIS A 17 9.96 16.48 6.65
N LYS A 18 9.70 16.64 7.95
CA LYS A 18 8.60 15.97 8.68
C LYS A 18 7.24 16.10 8.02
N GLU A 19 6.93 17.24 7.39
CA GLU A 19 5.68 17.45 6.66
C GLU A 19 5.62 16.54 5.44
N ASN A 20 6.66 16.55 4.59
CA ASN A 20 6.74 15.67 3.43
C ASN A 20 6.77 14.17 3.81
N LEU A 21 7.46 13.83 4.91
CA LEU A 21 7.57 12.45 5.41
C LEU A 21 6.27 11.93 6.02
N SER A 22 5.27 12.79 6.22
CA SER A 22 4.00 12.42 6.84
C SER A 22 2.78 12.90 6.06
N GLU A 23 3.00 13.42 4.85
CA GLU A 23 1.97 13.94 3.95
C GLU A 23 0.95 12.85 3.58
N ASP A 24 1.45 11.64 3.31
CA ASP A 24 0.63 10.47 2.99
C ASP A 24 -0.26 10.05 4.16
N ILE A 25 0.27 10.05 5.39
CA ILE A 25 -0.48 9.78 6.61
C ILE A 25 -1.58 10.83 6.79
N LEU A 26 -1.26 12.12 6.60
CA LEU A 26 -2.23 13.20 6.69
C LEU A 26 -3.33 13.03 5.63
N HIS A 27 -2.95 12.81 4.37
CA HIS A 27 -3.87 12.66 3.25
C HIS A 27 -4.86 11.50 3.48
N GLN A 28 -4.33 10.33 3.85
CA GLN A 28 -5.16 9.16 4.14
C GLN A 28 -6.11 9.42 5.31
N THR A 29 -5.61 10.03 6.39
CA THR A 29 -6.44 10.32 7.57
C THR A 29 -7.58 11.28 7.25
N ARG A 30 -7.32 12.34 6.48
CA ARG A 30 -8.35 13.31 6.07
C ARG A 30 -9.49 12.63 5.30
N ILE A 31 -9.15 11.72 4.39
CA ILE A 31 -10.12 10.93 3.62
C ILE A 31 -10.94 10.04 4.56
N LEU A 32 -10.29 9.33 5.48
CA LEU A 32 -10.94 8.37 6.38
C LEU A 32 -11.89 9.03 7.37
N GLN A 33 -11.45 10.15 7.96
CA GLN A 33 -12.22 10.88 8.97
C GLN A 33 -13.17 11.90 8.35
N GLN A 34 -13.15 12.08 7.02
CA GLN A 34 -13.84 13.14 6.30
C GLN A 34 -13.58 14.54 6.89
N ASN A 35 -12.37 14.74 7.43
CA ASN A 35 -11.98 15.95 8.14
C ASN A 35 -10.83 16.63 7.40
N MET A 36 -11.15 17.57 6.52
CA MET A 36 -10.15 18.29 5.73
C MET A 36 -9.37 19.33 6.54
N ASP A 37 -9.88 19.74 7.70
CA ASP A 37 -9.26 20.72 8.60
C ASP A 37 -8.21 20.08 9.53
N LEU A 38 -8.03 18.76 9.46
CA LEU A 38 -7.00 18.06 10.22
C LEU A 38 -5.61 18.61 9.88
N ASP A 39 -4.82 18.92 10.91
CA ASP A 39 -3.47 19.45 10.80
C ASP A 39 -2.42 18.43 11.29
N TYR A 40 -1.14 18.70 11.03
CA TYR A 40 -0.02 17.79 11.26
C TYR A 40 0.28 17.46 12.73
N CYS A 41 -0.31 18.16 13.69
CA CYS A 41 -0.01 17.97 15.12
C CYS A 41 -0.12 16.52 15.59
N ASP A 42 -1.16 15.80 15.16
CA ASP A 42 -1.34 14.37 15.48
C ASP A 42 -0.66 13.44 14.46
N ILE A 43 -0.40 13.93 13.25
CA ILE A 43 0.23 13.18 12.16
C ILE A 43 1.71 12.94 12.43
N PHE A 44 2.44 13.94 12.93
CA PHE A 44 3.87 13.79 13.22
C PHE A 44 4.14 12.70 14.25
N ASN A 45 3.31 12.60 15.29
CA ASN A 45 3.47 11.56 16.29
C ASN A 45 3.29 10.16 15.68
N ARG A 46 2.36 10.02 14.73
CA ARG A 46 2.15 8.76 14.02
C ARG A 46 3.32 8.38 13.11
N ALA A 47 3.82 9.34 12.33
CA ALA A 47 5.02 9.12 11.53
C ALA A 47 6.21 8.69 12.40
N LEU A 48 6.38 9.27 13.59
CA LEU A 48 7.43 8.85 14.53
C LEU A 48 7.23 7.41 15.04
N ILE A 49 5.99 6.99 15.32
CA ILE A 49 5.67 5.60 15.71
C ILE A 49 6.00 4.65 14.57
N ASP A 50 5.54 4.95 13.35
CA ASP A 50 5.74 4.09 12.18
C ASP A 50 7.25 3.96 11.83
N ILE A 51 8.03 5.03 12.01
CA ILE A 51 9.49 5.01 11.87
C ILE A 51 10.13 4.12 12.95
N ASP A 52 9.77 4.29 14.22
CA ASP A 52 10.35 3.51 15.32
C ASP A 52 10.07 2.00 15.15
N ASP A 53 8.82 1.65 14.84
CA ASP A 53 8.41 0.26 14.60
C ASP A 53 9.15 -0.33 13.39
N THR A 54 9.38 0.47 12.34
CA THR A 54 10.15 0.05 11.17
C THR A 54 11.62 -0.21 11.54
N ILE A 55 12.26 0.67 12.30
CA ILE A 55 13.66 0.49 12.73
C ILE A 55 13.80 -0.78 13.56
N VAL A 56 12.89 -1.01 14.51
CA VAL A 56 12.87 -2.23 15.33
C VAL A 56 12.67 -3.47 14.45
N SER A 57 11.78 -3.41 13.45
CA SER A 57 11.52 -4.55 12.54
C SER A 57 12.74 -4.93 11.68
N LEU A 58 13.59 -3.96 11.36
CA LEU A 58 14.83 -4.15 10.60
C LEU A 58 16.00 -4.62 11.49
N GLY A 59 15.78 -4.84 12.78
CA GLY A 59 16.80 -5.25 13.75
C GLY A 59 17.67 -4.10 14.27
N GLY A 60 17.23 -2.85 14.06
CA GLY A 60 17.87 -1.65 14.62
C GLY A 60 17.52 -1.43 16.09
N SER A 61 18.21 -0.48 16.72
CA SER A 61 17.92 0.00 18.07
C SER A 61 16.90 1.15 18.07
N ASP A 62 16.15 1.30 19.17
CA ASP A 62 15.14 2.34 19.40
C ASP A 62 15.66 3.76 19.03
N LEU A 63 14.77 4.61 18.49
CA LEU A 63 15.03 6.03 18.18
C LEU A 63 15.79 6.80 19.28
N LYS A 64 15.72 6.37 20.55
CA LYS A 64 16.51 6.99 21.65
C LYS A 64 18.01 7.01 21.38
N SER A 65 18.54 6.10 20.56
CA SER A 65 19.98 6.06 20.24
C SER A 65 20.42 7.08 19.18
N PHE A 66 19.49 7.82 18.55
CA PHE A 66 19.77 8.63 17.36
C PHE A 66 19.50 10.14 17.53
N GLU A 67 19.36 10.65 18.76
CA GLU A 67 19.00 12.06 19.04
C GLU A 67 17.75 12.52 18.26
N PHE A 68 16.83 11.59 18.00
CA PHE A 68 15.62 11.81 17.20
C PHE A 68 14.41 12.12 18.09
N PRO A 69 13.41 12.90 17.63
CA PRO A 69 12.18 13.12 18.39
C PRO A 69 11.48 11.81 18.72
N GLN A 70 11.05 11.65 19.96
CA GLN A 70 10.45 10.39 20.41
C GLN A 70 8.95 10.35 20.15
N ALA A 71 8.50 9.21 19.66
CA ALA A 71 7.10 8.86 19.55
C ALA A 71 6.44 8.82 20.94
N ASN A 72 5.34 9.55 21.10
CA ASN A 72 4.49 9.43 22.27
C ASN A 72 3.44 8.32 22.04
N ARG A 73 3.75 7.12 22.52
CA ARG A 73 2.86 5.94 22.46
C ARG A 73 1.69 5.97 23.46
N ASN A 74 1.70 6.90 24.43
CA ASN A 74 0.63 7.02 25.44
C ASN A 74 -0.54 7.90 24.98
N ARG A 75 -0.40 8.63 23.86
CA ARG A 75 -1.55 9.18 23.17
C ARG A 75 -2.27 7.99 22.55
N ASP A 76 -3.53 7.77 22.94
CA ASP A 76 -4.43 6.95 22.12
C ASP A 76 -4.27 7.46 20.69
N SER A 77 -3.75 6.64 19.78
CA SER A 77 -3.56 7.06 18.41
C SER A 77 -4.96 7.33 17.85
N VAL A 78 -5.34 8.61 17.78
CA VAL A 78 -6.61 9.09 17.20
C VAL A 78 -6.74 8.67 15.73
N LEU A 79 -5.65 8.17 15.16
CA LEU A 79 -5.49 7.79 13.77
C LEU A 79 -5.86 6.32 13.54
N PRO A 80 -6.64 6.01 12.48
CA PRO A 80 -7.01 4.65 12.13
C PRO A 80 -5.80 3.73 11.92
N SER A 81 -5.92 2.46 12.32
CA SER A 81 -4.90 1.45 12.00
C SER A 81 -4.88 1.14 10.50
N GLU A 82 -3.77 0.57 10.00
CA GLU A 82 -3.68 0.07 8.61
C GLU A 82 -4.84 -0.87 8.26
N GLU A 83 -5.31 -1.66 9.23
CA GLU A 83 -6.46 -2.55 9.08
C GLU A 83 -7.77 -1.78 8.85
N CYS A 84 -8.01 -0.69 9.60
CA CYS A 84 -9.15 0.20 9.39
C CYS A 84 -9.07 0.91 8.04
N ILE A 85 -7.87 1.31 7.62
CA ILE A 85 -7.62 1.92 6.31
C ILE A 85 -8.00 0.92 5.20
N GLU A 86 -7.54 -0.33 5.31
CA GLU A 86 -7.82 -1.36 4.32
C GLU A 86 -9.31 -1.72 4.21
N ARG A 87 -10.06 -1.61 5.30
CA ARG A 87 -11.50 -1.85 5.37
C ARG A 87 -12.37 -0.62 5.11
N ASN A 88 -11.78 0.53 4.77
CA ASN A 88 -12.57 1.73 4.46
C ASN A 88 -13.21 1.65 3.07
N TYR A 89 -14.10 0.67 2.90
CA TYR A 89 -14.87 0.44 1.70
C TYR A 89 -16.16 1.25 1.72
N ASP A 90 -16.43 1.96 0.64
CA ASP A 90 -17.78 2.43 0.37
C ASP A 90 -18.62 1.24 -0.11
N THR A 91 -19.36 0.64 0.83
CA THR A 91 -20.12 -0.59 0.57
C THR A 91 -21.24 -0.36 -0.45
N ASP A 92 -21.82 0.84 -0.52
CA ASP A 92 -22.89 1.18 -1.45
C ASP A 92 -22.35 1.31 -2.88
N VAL A 93 -21.19 1.96 -3.03
CA VAL A 93 -20.47 2.03 -4.32
C VAL A 93 -20.05 0.64 -4.78
N LEU A 94 -19.53 -0.22 -3.89
CA LEU A 94 -19.17 -1.59 -4.23
C LEU A 94 -20.40 -2.44 -4.58
N THR A 95 -21.53 -2.24 -3.90
CA THR A 95 -22.82 -2.89 -4.21
C THR A 95 -23.28 -2.56 -5.62
N THR A 96 -23.34 -1.27 -5.91
CA THR A 96 -23.70 -0.76 -7.24
C THR A 96 -22.75 -1.30 -8.31
N TYR A 97 -21.44 -1.23 -8.08
CA TYR A 97 -20.44 -1.73 -9.02
C TYR A 97 -20.65 -3.21 -9.36
N VAL A 98 -20.91 -4.05 -8.36
CA VAL A 98 -21.13 -5.48 -8.59
C VAL A 98 -22.42 -5.72 -9.36
N GLU A 99 -23.53 -5.09 -8.97
CA GLU A 99 -24.82 -5.26 -9.64
C GLU A 99 -24.76 -4.86 -11.12
N GLU A 100 -24.03 -3.80 -11.45
CA GLU A 100 -23.86 -3.33 -12.82
C GLU A 100 -22.92 -4.22 -13.66
N ASN A 101 -21.92 -4.85 -13.03
CA ASN A 101 -20.86 -5.56 -13.75
C ASN A 101 -21.06 -7.08 -13.80
N GLU A 102 -21.77 -7.67 -12.84
CA GLU A 102 -22.13 -9.09 -12.84
C GLU A 102 -22.79 -9.55 -14.17
N PRO A 103 -23.78 -8.83 -14.74
CA PRO A 103 -24.40 -9.23 -16.01
C PRO A 103 -23.49 -9.02 -17.24
N LYS A 104 -22.36 -8.33 -17.12
CA LYS A 104 -21.41 -8.10 -18.23
C LYS A 104 -20.44 -9.26 -18.44
N MET A 105 -20.38 -10.22 -17.50
CA MET A 105 -19.55 -11.41 -17.63
C MET A 105 -20.07 -12.34 -18.72
N VAL A 106 -19.17 -12.76 -19.62
CA VAL A 106 -19.44 -13.88 -20.52
C VAL A 106 -19.36 -15.20 -19.75
N GLU A 107 -19.95 -16.26 -20.30
CA GLU A 107 -20.07 -17.57 -19.62
C GLU A 107 -18.72 -18.11 -19.11
N ASP A 108 -17.69 -18.10 -19.95
CA ASP A 108 -16.35 -18.59 -19.57
C ASP A 108 -15.73 -17.78 -18.41
N GLN A 109 -15.96 -16.47 -18.38
CA GLN A 109 -15.49 -15.60 -17.29
C GLN A 109 -16.27 -15.87 -16.00
N LYS A 110 -17.56 -16.15 -16.11
CA LYS A 110 -18.41 -16.49 -14.98
C LYS A 110 -18.00 -17.83 -14.35
N GLU A 111 -17.78 -18.86 -15.18
CA GLU A 111 -17.30 -20.15 -14.70
C GLU A 111 -15.92 -20.04 -14.01
N ALA A 112 -15.00 -19.28 -14.60
CA ALA A 112 -13.71 -18.99 -13.99
C ALA A 112 -13.86 -18.23 -12.66
N PHE A 113 -14.69 -17.19 -12.65
CA PHE A 113 -14.95 -16.38 -11.47
C PHE A 113 -15.54 -17.21 -10.33
N ASP A 114 -16.53 -18.06 -10.59
CA ASP A 114 -17.17 -18.89 -9.56
C ASP A 114 -16.15 -19.82 -8.87
N LYS A 115 -15.23 -20.41 -9.65
CA LYS A 115 -14.14 -21.23 -9.11
C LYS A 115 -13.17 -20.40 -8.24
N ILE A 116 -12.80 -19.21 -8.72
CA ILE A 116 -11.91 -18.29 -8.00
C ILE A 116 -12.56 -17.83 -6.69
N ALA A 117 -13.77 -17.29 -6.77
CA ALA A 117 -14.53 -16.79 -5.64
C ALA A 117 -14.73 -17.89 -4.58
N LYS A 118 -15.12 -19.09 -5.00
CA LYS A 118 -15.23 -20.24 -4.09
C LYS A 118 -13.93 -20.50 -3.35
N ALA A 119 -12.82 -20.65 -4.06
CA ALA A 119 -11.54 -20.94 -3.41
C ALA A 119 -11.03 -19.80 -2.51
N VAL A 120 -11.32 -18.54 -2.84
CA VAL A 120 -11.02 -17.37 -1.98
C VAL A 120 -11.85 -17.41 -0.69
N PHE A 121 -13.16 -17.63 -0.80
CA PHE A 121 -14.05 -17.64 0.37
C PHE A 121 -13.93 -18.92 1.22
N ASP A 122 -13.54 -20.04 0.61
CA ASP A 122 -13.23 -21.29 1.31
C ASP A 122 -11.82 -21.28 1.94
N ARG A 123 -11.05 -20.19 1.80
CA ARG A 123 -9.68 -20.03 2.31
C ARG A 123 -8.71 -21.12 1.81
N CYS A 124 -8.89 -21.55 0.57
CA CYS A 124 -7.97 -22.47 -0.09
C CYS A 124 -6.60 -21.81 -0.34
N SER A 125 -5.57 -22.64 -0.55
CA SER A 125 -4.25 -22.17 -1.02
C SER A 125 -4.39 -21.45 -2.38
N GLY A 126 -3.45 -20.56 -2.70
CA GLY A 126 -3.58 -19.59 -3.80
C GLY A 126 -3.99 -20.12 -5.18
N ILE A 127 -4.50 -19.20 -6.00
CA ILE A 127 -5.03 -19.45 -7.35
C ILE A 127 -4.24 -18.62 -8.35
N PHE A 128 -3.97 -19.18 -9.52
CA PHE A 128 -3.39 -18.46 -10.65
C PHE A 128 -4.40 -18.36 -11.79
N LEU A 129 -4.73 -17.13 -12.19
CA LEU A 129 -5.57 -16.88 -13.36
C LEU A 129 -4.68 -16.63 -14.57
N ASP A 130 -4.50 -17.66 -15.39
CA ASP A 130 -3.84 -17.53 -16.69
C ASP A 130 -4.87 -17.39 -17.81
N ALA A 131 -4.72 -16.36 -18.63
CA ALA A 131 -5.59 -16.13 -19.77
C ALA A 131 -4.87 -15.27 -20.81
N PRO A 132 -5.21 -15.36 -22.11
CA PRO A 132 -4.61 -14.53 -23.15
C PRO A 132 -4.88 -13.02 -22.94
N GLY A 133 -4.16 -12.20 -23.70
CA GLY A 133 -4.43 -10.76 -23.79
C GLY A 133 -5.88 -10.52 -24.23
N GLY A 134 -6.56 -9.57 -23.59
CA GLY A 134 -7.95 -9.23 -23.92
C GLY A 134 -9.02 -10.12 -23.27
N ALA A 135 -8.67 -11.20 -22.58
CA ALA A 135 -9.64 -12.10 -21.94
C ALA A 135 -10.36 -11.53 -20.68
N GLY A 136 -10.14 -10.26 -20.34
CA GLY A 136 -10.80 -9.60 -19.20
C GLY A 136 -10.29 -10.01 -17.81
N LYS A 137 -9.03 -10.44 -17.68
CA LYS A 137 -8.42 -10.77 -16.37
C LYS A 137 -8.54 -9.63 -15.36
N THR A 138 -8.21 -8.41 -15.78
CA THR A 138 -8.32 -7.21 -14.94
C THR A 138 -9.75 -7.00 -14.45
N PHE A 139 -10.73 -7.22 -15.32
CA PHE A 139 -12.14 -7.13 -14.96
C PHE A 139 -12.52 -8.18 -13.90
N GLN A 140 -12.12 -9.44 -14.07
CA GLN A 140 -12.37 -10.48 -13.07
C GLN A 140 -11.69 -10.17 -11.73
N ILE A 141 -10.46 -9.66 -11.74
CA ILE A 141 -9.74 -9.27 -10.52
C ILE A 141 -10.46 -8.14 -9.80
N ASN A 142 -10.82 -7.06 -10.51
CA ASN A 142 -11.52 -5.92 -9.90
C ASN A 142 -12.90 -6.31 -9.38
N PHE A 143 -13.61 -7.17 -10.09
CA PHE A 143 -14.90 -7.70 -9.64
C PHE A 143 -14.76 -8.56 -8.38
N LEU A 144 -13.72 -9.41 -8.31
CA LEU A 144 -13.39 -10.16 -7.09
C LEU A 144 -13.08 -9.24 -5.91
N LEU A 145 -12.23 -8.22 -6.12
CA LEU A 145 -11.90 -7.22 -5.10
C LEU A 145 -13.17 -6.54 -4.57
N ALA A 146 -14.10 -6.18 -5.47
CA ALA A 146 -15.37 -5.59 -5.08
C ALA A 146 -16.25 -6.54 -4.26
N LYS A 147 -16.39 -7.82 -4.66
CA LYS A 147 -17.15 -8.83 -3.91
C LYS A 147 -16.55 -9.13 -2.53
N VAL A 148 -15.22 -9.12 -2.39
CA VAL A 148 -14.56 -9.28 -1.08
C VAL A 148 -14.76 -8.03 -0.22
N GLY A 149 -14.64 -6.83 -0.80
CA GLY A 149 -14.89 -5.56 -0.12
C GLY A 149 -16.35 -5.40 0.36
N GLN A 150 -17.34 -5.86 -0.41
CA GLN A 150 -18.75 -5.92 0.01
C GLN A 150 -18.98 -6.73 1.29
N ARG A 151 -18.14 -7.74 1.53
CA ARG A 151 -18.17 -8.55 2.76
C ARG A 151 -17.37 -7.91 3.89
N ASN A 152 -16.87 -6.70 3.69
CA ASN A 152 -15.97 -5.98 4.59
C ASN A 152 -14.71 -6.79 4.96
N GLU A 153 -14.27 -7.66 4.04
CA GLU A 153 -13.06 -8.46 4.17
C GLU A 153 -11.87 -7.71 3.57
N ILE A 154 -10.68 -7.88 4.16
CA ILE A 154 -9.46 -7.20 3.70
C ILE A 154 -8.96 -7.89 2.43
N SER A 155 -8.88 -7.13 1.35
CA SER A 155 -8.35 -7.58 0.06
C SER A 155 -7.35 -6.57 -0.50
N PRO A 156 -6.05 -6.70 -0.16
CA PRO A 156 -5.01 -5.86 -0.72
C PRO A 156 -4.77 -6.24 -2.18
N ALA A 157 -4.95 -5.28 -3.08
CA ALA A 157 -4.67 -5.47 -4.50
C ALA A 157 -3.29 -4.92 -4.84
N VAL A 158 -2.44 -5.77 -5.39
CA VAL A 158 -1.02 -5.45 -5.57
C VAL A 158 -0.59 -5.81 -6.99
N ALA A 159 0.05 -4.87 -7.67
CA ALA A 159 0.62 -5.09 -9.00
C ALA A 159 2.16 -5.11 -8.96
N SER A 160 2.82 -5.81 -9.88
CA SER A 160 4.29 -5.82 -9.92
C SER A 160 4.88 -4.50 -10.43
N SER A 161 4.15 -3.79 -11.31
CA SER A 161 4.58 -2.53 -11.95
C SER A 161 3.61 -1.39 -11.63
N GLY A 162 4.12 -0.16 -11.52
CA GLY A 162 3.30 1.05 -11.33
C GLY A 162 2.32 1.31 -12.48
N ILE A 163 2.61 0.88 -13.71
CA ILE A 163 1.66 1.02 -14.81
C ILE A 163 0.46 0.09 -14.63
N THR A 164 0.68 -1.08 -14.00
CA THR A 164 -0.38 -2.05 -13.74
C THR A 164 -1.20 -1.72 -12.49
N THR A 165 -0.74 -0.80 -11.64
CA THR A 165 -1.50 -0.43 -10.43
C THR A 165 -2.73 0.40 -10.76
N THR A 166 -2.68 1.25 -11.80
CA THR A 166 -3.82 2.06 -12.28
C THR A 166 -5.00 1.21 -12.77
N LEU A 167 -4.75 -0.07 -13.05
CA LEU A 167 -5.78 -1.02 -13.46
C LEU A 167 -6.45 -1.70 -12.26
N LEU A 168 -5.90 -1.56 -11.06
CA LEU A 168 -6.43 -2.13 -9.81
C LEU A 168 -7.00 -1.02 -8.95
N THR A 169 -8.13 -1.30 -8.27
CA THR A 169 -8.87 -0.32 -7.46
C THR A 169 -8.10 0.27 -6.27
N LYS A 170 -6.97 -0.31 -5.85
CA LYS A 170 -6.16 0.15 -4.71
C LYS A 170 -4.74 0.64 -5.08
N GLU A 171 -4.44 0.75 -6.38
CA GLU A 171 -3.25 1.42 -6.95
C GLU A 171 -1.88 1.22 -6.26
N ARG A 172 -1.57 0.03 -5.71
CA ARG A 172 -0.29 -0.23 -5.02
C ARG A 172 0.59 -1.24 -5.75
N THR A 173 1.89 -0.95 -5.81
CA THR A 173 2.89 -1.91 -6.31
C THR A 173 3.29 -2.89 -5.21
N ALA A 174 3.81 -4.07 -5.57
CA ALA A 174 4.32 -5.06 -4.62
C ALA A 174 5.43 -4.51 -3.73
N HIS A 175 6.29 -3.67 -4.30
CA HIS A 175 7.34 -2.99 -3.56
C HIS A 175 6.76 -2.08 -2.47
N MET A 176 5.72 -1.31 -2.79
CA MET A 176 5.05 -0.42 -1.83
C MET A 176 4.24 -1.21 -0.80
N ALA A 177 3.42 -2.17 -1.23
CA ALA A 177 2.50 -2.90 -0.38
C ALA A 177 3.22 -3.81 0.64
N PHE A 178 4.31 -4.46 0.23
CA PHE A 178 5.06 -5.39 1.07
C PHE A 178 6.38 -4.82 1.59
N ARG A 179 6.62 -3.52 1.35
CA ARG A 179 7.85 -2.81 1.76
C ARG A 179 9.12 -3.59 1.35
N LEU A 180 9.13 -4.13 0.13
CA LEU A 180 10.22 -4.99 -0.35
C LEU A 180 11.52 -4.18 -0.46
N PRO A 181 12.64 -4.67 0.07
CA PRO A 181 13.91 -3.95 0.00
C PRO A 181 14.38 -3.82 -1.46
N LEU A 182 14.85 -2.63 -1.80
CA LEU A 182 15.52 -2.39 -3.07
C LEU A 182 16.99 -2.78 -2.90
N ASN A 183 17.40 -3.94 -3.42
CA ASN A 183 18.78 -4.44 -3.37
C ASN A 183 19.72 -3.64 -4.31
N GLN A 184 19.80 -2.32 -4.15
CA GLN A 184 20.72 -1.47 -4.90
C GLN A 184 22.06 -1.28 -4.17
N ALA A 185 22.11 -1.56 -2.87
CA ALA A 185 23.30 -1.35 -2.04
C ALA A 185 24.39 -2.42 -2.23
N ASP A 186 24.04 -3.61 -2.76
CA ASP A 186 25.00 -4.72 -2.97
C ASP A 186 25.70 -4.67 -4.35
N MET A 187 25.46 -3.61 -5.14
CA MET A 187 26.04 -3.44 -6.46
C MET A 187 26.96 -2.22 -6.46
N ASP A 188 28.28 -2.43 -6.50
CA ASP A 188 29.29 -1.36 -6.53
C ASP A 188 29.11 -0.38 -7.70
N THR A 189 28.37 -0.78 -8.75
CA THR A 189 27.96 0.07 -9.88
C THR A 189 26.61 -0.39 -10.45
N PRO A 190 25.46 0.14 -10.00
CA PRO A 190 24.19 -0.14 -10.65
C PRO A 190 24.20 0.47 -12.06
N THR A 191 24.50 -0.34 -13.07
CA THR A 191 24.62 0.09 -14.46
C THR A 191 23.40 -0.39 -15.24
N CYS A 192 22.57 0.55 -15.67
CA CYS A 192 21.43 0.28 -16.54
C CYS A 192 21.91 0.23 -17.99
N ASN A 193 22.21 -0.97 -18.50
CA ASN A 193 22.78 -1.18 -19.83
C ASN A 193 21.68 -1.17 -20.91
N ILE A 194 20.94 -0.05 -21.02
CA ILE A 194 19.96 0.13 -22.10
C ILE A 194 20.69 0.71 -23.31
N SER A 195 21.04 -0.14 -24.27
CA SER A 195 21.51 0.32 -25.57
C SER A 195 20.35 0.96 -26.34
N ARG A 196 20.55 2.21 -26.77
CA ARG A 196 19.62 2.92 -27.65
C ARG A 196 19.69 2.31 -29.05
N ASN A 197 18.82 1.35 -29.37
CA ASN A 197 18.61 0.97 -30.76
C ASN A 197 17.81 2.08 -31.43
N SER A 198 18.49 2.87 -32.25
CA SER A 198 17.90 3.82 -33.20
C SER A 198 17.54 3.11 -34.50
#